data_AF-A0A661P8U1-F1
#
_entry.id   AF-A0A661P8U1-F1
#
_cell.length_a   1.000
_cell.length_b   1.000
_cell.length_c   1.000
_cell.angle_alpha   90.00
_cell.angle_beta   90.00
_cell.angle_gamma   90.00
#
_symmetry.space_group_name_H-M   'P 1'
#
loop_
_entity.id
_entity.type
_entity.pdbx_description
1 polymer ?
#
loop_
_entity_poly.entity_id
_entity_poly.type
_entity_poly.pdbx_seq_one_letter_code
_entity_poly.pdbx_strand_id
1 'polypeptide(L)'
;MPGDKWAQHSVAAQPPLGISDRPTRPRIAVRPSEPSGVVTKPCSLQIEQAKRRDPAALSAFCERYQQRLHAYFSGPRHWHWCWVPDLVQETLARAIKSFPTFRGHTEIQAERWLFGIARNVHLQEVSRQVGIRLRYDVAAELARCMPQSAEGPWYWGDIHAALDELPLPQLETLRLMLEGLTIREIAARLDLPDGTVATRIHRARKQLRARLGSGVPGGR
;
A
#
# COMPACT_ATOMS: atom_id res chain seq x y z
N MET A 1 -40.63 52.02 -23.47
CA MET A 1 -40.27 50.92 -22.55
C MET A 1 -39.13 50.12 -23.18
N PRO A 2 -38.13 49.70 -22.38
CA PRO A 2 -36.76 49.31 -22.75
C PRO A 2 -36.68 47.90 -23.36
N GLY A 3 -35.69 47.54 -24.19
CA GLY A 3 -34.32 47.13 -23.81
C GLY A 3 -34.30 45.63 -23.47
N ASP A 4 -33.28 44.80 -23.63
CA ASP A 4 -31.91 44.87 -24.15
C ASP A 4 -31.36 43.42 -24.02
N LYS A 5 -30.23 43.10 -24.66
CA LYS A 5 -29.34 41.92 -24.39
C LYS A 5 -29.66 40.54 -25.00
N TRP A 6 -29.15 40.31 -26.20
CA TRP A 6 -28.61 39.00 -26.60
C TRP A 6 -27.08 39.05 -26.48
N ALA A 7 -26.57 38.72 -25.29
CA ALA A 7 -25.15 38.59 -25.04
C ALA A 7 -24.66 37.19 -25.42
N GLN A 8 -23.62 37.20 -26.24
CA GLN A 8 -22.82 36.08 -26.72
C GLN A 8 -22.23 35.28 -25.56
N HIS A 9 -22.33 33.94 -25.62
CA HIS A 9 -21.33 33.06 -25.03
C HIS A 9 -20.97 31.99 -26.06
N SER A 10 -19.81 32.22 -26.67
CA SER A 10 -19.12 31.28 -27.56
C SER A 10 -18.67 30.08 -26.74
N VAL A 11 -19.20 28.89 -27.04
CA VAL A 11 -18.71 27.63 -26.50
C VAL A 11 -17.37 27.33 -27.18
N ALA A 12 -16.27 27.65 -26.50
CA ALA A 12 -14.94 27.34 -26.95
C ALA A 12 -14.77 25.80 -27.03
N ALA A 13 -14.47 25.32 -28.24
CA ALA A 13 -14.06 23.96 -28.50
C ALA A 13 -12.82 23.61 -27.66
N GLN A 14 -12.92 22.56 -26.84
CA GLN A 14 -11.78 21.96 -26.15
C GLN A 14 -10.85 21.29 -27.18
N PRO A 15 -9.55 21.60 -27.21
CA PRO A 15 -8.59 20.84 -28.01
C PRO A 15 -8.30 19.47 -27.36
N PRO A 16 -7.89 18.47 -28.15
CA PRO A 16 -7.72 17.10 -27.68
C PRO A 16 -6.54 16.98 -26.70
N LEU A 17 -6.73 16.17 -25.67
CA LEU A 17 -5.73 15.81 -24.65
C LEU A 17 -4.54 15.09 -25.32
N GLY A 18 -3.50 15.84 -25.65
CA GLY A 18 -2.21 15.32 -26.05
C GLY A 18 -1.55 14.60 -24.88
N ILE A 19 -1.51 13.28 -24.96
CA ILE A 19 -0.69 12.42 -24.09
C ILE A 19 0.76 12.57 -24.54
N SER A 20 1.47 13.53 -23.96
CA SER A 20 2.93 13.50 -23.91
C SER A 20 3.42 14.51 -22.88
N ASP A 21 3.54 14.08 -21.63
CA ASP A 21 4.66 14.50 -20.80
C ASP A 21 4.96 13.40 -19.79
N ARG A 22 6.08 12.70 -20.01
CA ARG A 22 6.70 11.90 -18.94
C ARG A 22 7.10 12.90 -17.86
N PRO A 23 6.60 12.79 -16.61
CA PRO A 23 7.10 13.65 -15.55
C PRO A 23 8.56 13.29 -15.29
N THR A 24 9.45 14.18 -15.71
CA THR A 24 10.88 14.21 -15.41
C THR A 24 11.04 14.05 -13.90
N ARG A 25 11.89 13.11 -13.45
CA ARG A 25 12.19 12.91 -12.02
C ARG A 25 12.51 14.27 -11.40
N PRO A 26 11.83 14.72 -10.33
CA PRO A 26 12.31 15.87 -9.60
C PRO A 26 13.67 15.49 -9.00
N ARG A 27 14.72 16.18 -9.47
CA ARG A 27 16.03 16.17 -8.82
C ARG A 27 15.80 16.79 -7.44
N ILE A 28 15.76 15.97 -6.40
CA ILE A 28 15.78 16.44 -5.02
C ILE A 28 17.09 17.23 -4.88
N ALA A 29 17.00 18.56 -4.91
CA ALA A 29 18.11 19.43 -4.62
C ALA A 29 18.43 19.28 -3.13
N VAL A 30 19.52 18.58 -2.83
CA VAL A 30 20.10 18.58 -1.49
C VAL A 30 20.56 20.01 -1.23
N ARG A 31 19.81 20.75 -0.41
CA ARG A 31 20.32 21.99 0.20
C ARG A 31 21.45 21.58 1.15
N PRO A 32 22.66 22.13 1.02
CA PRO A 32 23.69 21.97 2.04
C PRO A 32 23.17 22.61 3.33
N SER A 33 23.01 21.82 4.39
CA SER A 33 22.75 22.34 5.74
C SER A 33 23.99 23.07 6.24
N GLU A 34 23.85 24.31 6.69
CA GLU A 34 24.91 25.07 7.35
C GLU A 34 25.42 24.34 8.60
N PRO A 35 26.74 24.35 8.88
CA PRO A 35 27.30 23.56 9.96
C PRO A 35 27.03 24.21 11.32
N SER A 36 26.01 23.72 12.02
CA SER A 36 25.98 23.81 13.48
C SER A 36 27.14 22.97 14.03
N GLY A 37 27.89 23.49 15.01
CA GLY A 37 29.24 23.05 15.46
C GLY A 37 29.37 21.64 16.05
N VAL A 38 28.83 20.63 15.39
CA VAL A 38 29.11 19.21 15.63
C VAL A 38 30.30 18.85 14.74
N VAL A 39 31.36 18.28 15.32
CA VAL A 39 32.48 17.70 14.56
C VAL A 39 31.91 16.68 13.56
N THR A 40 31.75 17.09 12.30
CA THR A 40 31.19 16.26 11.24
C THR A 40 32.25 15.24 10.86
N LYS A 41 32.24 14.09 11.54
CA LYS A 41 33.00 12.91 11.14
C LYS A 41 32.73 12.63 9.65
N PRO A 42 33.74 12.26 8.86
CA PRO A 42 33.54 11.99 7.44
C PRO A 42 32.42 10.95 7.25
N CYS A 43 31.54 11.19 6.29
CA CYS A 43 30.31 10.39 6.15
C CYS A 43 30.56 8.89 5.97
N SER A 44 31.72 8.51 5.41
CA SER A 44 32.17 7.12 5.32
C SER A 44 32.43 6.48 6.70
N LEU A 45 33.01 7.22 7.64
CA LEU A 45 33.28 6.76 9.00
C LEU A 45 31.98 6.57 9.79
N GLN A 46 30.98 7.44 9.58
CA GLN A 46 29.66 7.30 10.19
C GLN A 46 28.93 6.04 9.69
N ILE A 47 29.05 5.70 8.41
CA ILE A 47 28.46 4.46 7.84
C ILE A 47 29.13 3.22 8.43
N GLU A 48 30.46 3.20 8.53
CA GLU A 48 31.18 2.07 9.13
C GLU A 48 30.89 1.92 10.64
N GLN A 49 30.71 3.03 11.36
CA GLN A 49 30.26 3.01 12.76
C GLN A 49 28.82 2.48 12.89
N ALA A 50 27.91 2.91 12.01
CA ALA A 50 26.53 2.43 11.99
C ALA A 50 26.45 0.92 11.67
N LYS A 51 27.33 0.38 10.81
CA LYS A 51 27.43 -1.07 10.57
C LYS A 51 27.78 -1.85 11.84
N ARG A 52 28.59 -1.27 12.73
CA ARG A 52 28.95 -1.84 14.04
C ARG A 52 27.87 -1.63 15.11
N ARG A 53 26.70 -1.10 14.74
CA ARG A 53 25.60 -0.73 15.65
C ARG A 53 25.98 0.30 16.72
N ASP A 54 26.89 1.22 16.39
CA ASP A 54 27.16 2.38 17.24
C ASP A 54 25.87 3.23 17.35
N PRO A 55 25.29 3.40 18.57
CA PRO A 55 24.03 4.12 18.75
C PRO A 55 24.11 5.58 18.29
N ALA A 56 25.27 6.26 18.46
CA ALA A 56 25.43 7.64 18.03
C ALA A 56 25.40 7.77 16.50
N ALA A 57 26.04 6.84 15.80
CA ALA A 57 26.05 6.81 14.33
C ALA A 57 24.67 6.46 13.75
N LEU A 58 23.94 5.53 14.39
CA LEU A 58 22.57 5.19 14.00
C LEU A 58 21.61 6.36 14.23
N SER A 59 21.68 7.05 15.37
CA SER A 59 20.84 8.24 15.64
C SER A 59 21.08 9.33 14.61
N ALA A 60 22.35 9.66 14.35
CA ALA A 60 22.71 10.67 13.35
C ALA A 60 22.22 10.29 11.94
N PHE A 61 22.26 9.01 11.58
CA PHE A 61 21.69 8.52 10.31
C PHE A 61 20.17 8.70 10.28
N CYS A 62 19.46 8.29 11.33
CA CYS A 62 18.01 8.41 11.42
C CYS A 62 17.56 9.87 11.33
N GLU A 63 18.14 10.76 12.15
CA GLU A 63 17.83 12.20 12.17
C GLU A 63 18.04 12.84 10.80
N ARG A 64 19.15 12.50 10.12
CA ARG A 64 19.48 13.03 8.79
C ARG A 64 18.41 12.68 7.74
N TYR A 65 17.92 11.44 7.75
CA TYR A 65 17.01 10.96 6.70
C TYR A 65 15.53 11.05 7.07
N GLN A 66 15.18 11.28 8.33
CA GLN A 66 13.79 11.34 8.80
C GLN A 66 12.95 12.34 8.00
N GLN A 67 13.43 13.58 7.84
CA GLN A 67 12.70 14.62 7.08
C GLN A 67 12.55 14.27 5.60
N ARG A 68 13.56 13.64 5.01
CA ARG A 68 13.54 13.23 3.59
C ARG A 68 12.59 12.05 3.36
N LEU A 69 12.53 11.11 4.29
CA LEU A 69 11.56 10.01 4.28
C LEU A 69 10.14 10.54 4.47
N HIS A 70 9.95 11.49 5.39
CA HIS A 70 8.65 12.13 5.58
C HIS A 70 8.18 12.81 4.28
N ALA A 71 9.03 13.64 3.65
CA ALA A 71 8.72 14.27 2.37
C ALA A 71 8.45 13.25 1.25
N TYR A 72 9.18 12.14 1.24
CA TYR A 72 8.96 11.04 0.28
C TYR A 72 7.58 10.41 0.44
N PHE A 73 7.19 10.05 1.68
CA PHE A 73 5.88 9.45 1.94
C PHE A 73 4.71 10.44 1.88
N SER A 74 4.94 11.74 2.05
CA SER A 74 3.93 12.79 1.83
C SER A 74 3.65 13.09 0.35
N GLY A 75 4.37 12.47 -0.58
CA GLY A 75 4.20 12.69 -2.01
C GLY A 75 2.83 12.22 -2.55
N PRO A 76 2.38 12.75 -3.70
CA PRO A 76 1.05 12.49 -4.27
C PRO A 76 0.77 11.04 -4.67
N ARG A 77 1.77 10.16 -4.59
CA ARG A 77 1.63 8.72 -4.86
C ARG A 77 1.17 7.91 -3.64
N HIS A 78 1.07 8.54 -2.47
CA HIS A 78 0.88 7.85 -1.21
C HIS A 78 -0.44 8.28 -0.58
N TRP A 79 -1.31 7.31 -0.35
CA TRP A 79 -2.76 7.53 -0.25
C TRP A 79 -3.24 8.04 1.13
N HIS A 80 -2.41 8.06 2.16
CA HIS A 80 -2.83 8.51 3.50
C HIS A 80 -1.72 9.22 4.27
N TRP A 81 -1.85 10.54 4.43
CA TRP A 81 -0.92 11.39 5.19
C TRP A 81 -0.79 10.98 6.67
N CYS A 82 -1.83 10.37 7.24
CA CYS A 82 -1.85 9.94 8.64
C CYS A 82 -0.87 8.78 8.94
N TRP A 83 -0.49 7.97 7.96
CA TRP A 83 0.45 6.86 8.16
C TRP A 83 1.89 7.24 7.84
N VAL A 84 2.15 8.48 7.42
CA VAL A 84 3.51 8.94 7.12
C VAL A 84 4.44 8.73 8.32
N PRO A 85 4.08 9.09 9.57
CA PRO A 85 4.94 8.84 10.72
C PRO A 85 5.28 7.35 10.89
N ASP A 86 4.30 6.47 10.75
CA ASP A 86 4.47 5.02 10.92
C ASP A 86 5.36 4.43 9.82
N LEU A 87 5.16 4.86 8.57
CA LEU A 87 5.98 4.43 7.42
C LEU A 87 7.44 4.88 7.56
N VAL A 88 7.67 6.10 8.06
CA VAL A 88 9.02 6.60 8.38
C VAL A 88 9.65 5.74 9.47
N GLN A 89 8.94 5.52 10.59
CA GLN A 89 9.44 4.74 11.72
C GLN A 89 9.77 3.30 11.31
N GLU A 90 8.86 2.62 10.62
CA GLU A 90 9.06 1.25 10.15
C GLU A 90 10.25 1.15 9.18
N THR A 91 10.41 2.13 8.28
CA THR A 91 11.56 2.18 7.36
C THR A 91 12.87 2.31 8.13
N LEU A 92 12.94 3.23 9.10
CA LEU A 92 14.12 3.43 9.92
C LEU A 92 14.42 2.21 10.81
N ALA A 93 13.41 1.60 11.41
CA ALA A 93 13.56 0.39 12.22
C ALA A 93 14.13 -0.78 11.39
N ARG A 94 13.61 -0.99 10.17
CA ARG A 94 14.16 -1.98 9.23
C ARG A 94 15.58 -1.64 8.81
N ALA A 95 15.87 -0.36 8.53
CA ALA A 95 17.20 0.09 8.18
C ALA A 95 18.20 -0.19 9.31
N ILE A 96 17.90 0.18 10.56
CA ILE A 96 18.75 -0.12 11.73
C ILE A 96 19.01 -1.62 11.85
N LYS A 97 17.97 -2.45 11.71
CA LYS A 97 18.09 -3.92 11.81
C LYS A 97 18.98 -4.51 10.73
N SER A 98 18.90 -3.98 9.51
CA SER A 98 19.61 -4.49 8.33
C SER A 98 20.95 -3.79 8.04
N PHE A 99 21.25 -2.69 8.73
CA PHE A 99 22.48 -1.91 8.56
C PHE A 99 23.78 -2.72 8.65
N PRO A 100 23.93 -3.70 9.58
CA PRO A 100 25.16 -4.51 9.65
C PRO A 100 25.44 -5.33 8.38
N THR A 101 24.41 -5.62 7.59
CA THR A 101 24.53 -6.38 6.33
C THR A 101 24.69 -5.48 5.10
N PHE A 102 24.61 -4.16 5.28
CA PHE A 102 24.74 -3.20 4.21
C PHE A 102 26.19 -3.18 3.67
N ARG A 103 26.34 -3.38 2.36
CA ARG A 103 27.65 -3.50 1.70
C ARG A 103 28.22 -2.18 1.18
N GLY A 104 27.45 -1.09 1.19
CA GLY A 104 27.93 0.19 0.70
C GLY A 104 28.86 0.90 1.68
N HIS A 105 29.63 1.85 1.17
CA HIS A 105 30.60 2.64 1.95
C HIS A 105 30.38 4.16 1.79
N THR A 106 29.49 4.57 0.88
CA THR A 106 29.21 5.97 0.59
C THR A 106 27.79 6.36 1.01
N GLU A 107 27.61 7.65 1.28
CA GLU A 107 26.30 8.21 1.65
C GLU A 107 25.26 8.00 0.56
N ILE A 108 25.65 8.17 -0.70
CA ILE A 108 24.75 7.98 -1.86
C ILE A 108 24.26 6.53 -1.94
N GLN A 109 25.12 5.55 -1.63
CA GLN A 109 24.75 4.15 -1.60
C GLN A 109 23.79 3.86 -0.44
N ALA A 110 24.06 4.41 0.75
CA ALA A 110 23.23 4.25 1.94
C ALA A 110 21.84 4.87 1.72
N GLU A 111 21.78 6.05 1.11
CA GLU A 111 20.55 6.72 0.72
C GLU A 111 19.74 5.86 -0.27
N ARG A 112 20.35 5.41 -1.37
CA ARG A 112 19.65 4.58 -2.37
C ARG A 112 19.09 3.31 -1.76
N TRP A 113 19.85 2.67 -0.89
CA TRP A 113 19.43 1.47 -0.16
C TRP A 113 18.26 1.76 0.78
N LEU A 114 18.33 2.85 1.57
CA LEU A 114 17.26 3.28 2.47
C LEU A 114 15.95 3.54 1.71
N PHE A 115 15.99 4.22 0.57
CA PHE A 115 14.79 4.45 -0.25
C PHE A 115 14.28 3.17 -0.93
N GLY A 116 15.13 2.16 -1.13
CA GLY A 116 14.70 0.81 -1.50
C GLY A 116 13.88 0.14 -0.39
N ILE A 117 14.32 0.28 0.86
CA ILE A 117 13.55 -0.19 2.04
C ILE A 117 12.22 0.57 2.12
N ALA A 118 12.25 1.90 2.01
CA ALA A 118 11.06 2.75 2.07
C ALA A 118 10.01 2.34 1.02
N ARG A 119 10.45 2.07 -0.22
CA ARG A 119 9.59 1.55 -1.29
C ARG A 119 8.95 0.22 -0.92
N ASN A 120 9.72 -0.71 -0.36
CA ASN A 120 9.20 -2.03 0.01
C ASN A 120 8.20 -1.94 1.17
N VAL A 121 8.49 -1.10 2.17
CA VAL A 121 7.55 -0.79 3.27
C VAL A 121 6.26 -0.22 2.70
N HIS A 122 6.35 0.75 1.78
CA HIS A 122 5.17 1.31 1.12
C HIS A 122 4.36 0.27 0.34
N LEU A 123 5.02 -0.56 -0.48
CA LEU A 123 4.33 -1.60 -1.25
C LEU A 123 3.66 -2.64 -0.36
N GLN A 124 4.30 -2.99 0.76
CA GLN A 124 3.72 -3.88 1.76
C GLN A 124 2.49 -3.23 2.40
N GLU A 125 2.55 -1.95 2.75
CA GLU A 125 1.43 -1.24 3.33
C GLU A 125 0.26 -1.11 2.35
N VAL A 126 0.52 -0.72 1.09
CA VAL A 126 -0.52 -0.66 0.04
C VAL A 126 -1.17 -2.04 -0.14
N SER A 127 -0.36 -3.10 -0.20
CA SER A 127 -0.87 -4.47 -0.33
C SER A 127 -1.71 -4.88 0.89
N ARG A 128 -1.27 -4.49 2.10
CA ARG A 128 -2.02 -4.72 3.34
C ARG A 128 -3.37 -4.02 3.30
N GLN A 129 -3.43 -2.77 2.84
CA GLN A 129 -4.63 -1.96 2.79
C GLN A 129 -5.63 -2.41 1.75
N VAL A 130 -5.15 -2.76 0.56
CA VAL A 130 -5.96 -3.44 -0.45
C VAL A 130 -6.55 -4.72 0.14
N GLY A 131 -5.75 -5.49 0.87
CA GLY A 131 -6.22 -6.68 1.57
C GLY A 131 -7.27 -6.40 2.64
N ILE A 132 -7.08 -5.38 3.49
CA ILE A 132 -8.06 -4.99 4.51
C ILE A 132 -9.38 -4.60 3.87
N ARG A 133 -9.34 -3.77 2.82
CA ARG A 133 -10.54 -3.35 2.10
C ARG A 133 -11.26 -4.53 1.44
N LEU A 134 -10.52 -5.40 0.74
CA LEU A 134 -11.07 -6.62 0.14
C LEU A 134 -11.73 -7.51 1.20
N ARG A 135 -11.09 -7.70 2.35
CA ARG A 135 -11.66 -8.50 3.46
C ARG A 135 -12.91 -7.86 4.03
N TYR A 136 -12.93 -6.53 4.19
CA TYR A 136 -14.11 -5.82 4.67
C TYR A 136 -15.29 -5.95 3.69
N ASP A 137 -15.06 -5.74 2.40
CA ASP A 137 -16.06 -5.92 1.35
C ASP A 137 -16.64 -7.34 1.38
N VAL A 138 -15.76 -8.35 1.44
CA VAL A 138 -16.17 -9.77 1.48
C VAL A 138 -16.89 -10.11 2.78
N ALA A 139 -16.41 -9.61 3.92
CA ALA A 139 -17.03 -9.85 5.23
C ALA A 139 -18.47 -9.31 5.27
N ALA A 140 -18.68 -8.08 4.79
CA ALA A 140 -19.99 -7.46 4.74
C ALA A 140 -20.98 -8.27 3.90
N GLU A 141 -20.53 -8.77 2.75
CA GLU A 141 -21.38 -9.54 1.84
C GLU A 141 -21.65 -10.96 2.33
N LEU A 142 -20.67 -11.60 2.97
CA LEU A 142 -20.86 -12.89 3.64
C LEU A 142 -21.85 -12.77 4.81
N ALA A 143 -21.73 -11.73 5.63
CA ALA A 143 -22.65 -11.47 6.75
C ALA A 143 -24.10 -11.28 6.26
N ARG A 144 -24.31 -10.68 5.09
CA ARG A 144 -25.63 -10.51 4.46
C ARG A 144 -26.25 -11.83 4.00
N CYS A 145 -25.42 -12.80 3.59
CA CYS A 145 -25.87 -14.08 3.05
C CYS A 145 -26.08 -15.16 4.12
N MET A 146 -25.55 -14.97 5.32
CA MET A 146 -25.66 -15.91 6.42
C MET A 146 -26.98 -15.69 7.17
N PRO A 147 -27.73 -16.74 7.52
CA PRO A 147 -28.94 -16.60 8.32
C PRO A 147 -28.57 -15.97 9.67
N GLN A 148 -29.34 -14.97 10.12
CA GLN A 148 -29.18 -14.42 11.47
C GLN A 148 -29.58 -15.52 12.48
N SER A 149 -28.62 -16.33 12.91
CA SER A 149 -28.84 -17.28 14.00
C SER A 149 -29.11 -16.50 15.29
N ALA A 150 -30.03 -17.01 16.11
CA ALA A 150 -30.43 -16.40 17.38
C ALA A 150 -29.31 -16.30 18.44
N GLU A 151 -28.09 -16.77 18.14
CA GLU A 151 -26.92 -16.81 19.03
C GLU A 151 -25.91 -15.67 18.77
N GLY A 152 -26.35 -14.42 18.88
CA GLY A 152 -25.48 -13.29 19.24
C GLY A 152 -24.31 -12.88 18.31
N PRO A 153 -23.48 -11.89 18.73
CA PRO A 153 -22.57 -11.11 17.87
C PRO A 153 -21.31 -11.83 17.37
N TRP A 154 -21.18 -13.13 17.59
CA TRP A 154 -19.93 -13.88 17.40
C TRP A 154 -19.58 -14.16 15.93
N TYR A 155 -20.46 -13.82 15.00
CA TYR A 155 -20.23 -14.07 13.58
C TYR A 155 -19.22 -13.13 12.92
N TRP A 156 -19.15 -11.86 13.33
CA TRP A 156 -18.29 -10.87 12.67
C TRP A 156 -16.80 -11.11 12.95
N GLY A 157 -16.45 -11.42 14.20
CA GLY A 157 -15.07 -11.74 14.59
C GLY A 157 -14.57 -13.00 13.87
N ASP A 158 -15.40 -14.03 13.83
CA ASP A 158 -15.07 -15.31 13.18
C ASP A 158 -14.93 -15.16 11.66
N ILE A 159 -15.81 -14.38 11.01
CA ILE A 159 -15.70 -14.06 9.58
C ILE A 159 -14.39 -13.34 9.29
N HIS A 160 -14.05 -12.30 10.06
CA HIS A 160 -12.79 -11.57 9.86
C HIS A 160 -11.57 -12.47 10.06
N ALA A 161 -11.56 -13.27 11.12
CA ALA A 161 -10.47 -14.22 11.39
C ALA A 161 -10.34 -15.27 10.27
N ALA A 162 -11.45 -15.78 9.74
CA ALA A 162 -11.43 -16.71 8.62
C ALA A 162 -10.89 -16.04 7.34
N LEU A 163 -11.27 -14.79 7.06
CA LEU A 163 -10.81 -14.04 5.88
C LEU A 163 -9.35 -13.59 5.98
N ASP A 164 -8.81 -13.40 7.18
CA ASP A 164 -7.39 -13.08 7.39
C ASP A 164 -6.47 -14.20 6.89
N GLU A 165 -6.91 -15.45 6.98
CA GLU A 165 -6.18 -16.63 6.52
C GLU A 165 -6.23 -16.84 4.99
N LEU A 166 -7.19 -16.20 4.30
CA LEU A 166 -7.32 -16.35 2.86
C LEU A 166 -6.26 -15.50 2.13
N PRO A 167 -5.52 -16.10 1.17
CA PRO A 167 -4.64 -15.34 0.29
C PRO A 167 -5.38 -14.29 -0.54
N LEU A 168 -4.74 -13.14 -0.80
CA LEU A 168 -5.33 -12.05 -1.61
C LEU A 168 -5.95 -12.50 -2.94
N PRO A 169 -5.30 -13.37 -3.74
CA PRO A 169 -5.89 -13.82 -5.01
C PRO A 169 -7.18 -14.62 -4.85
N GLN A 170 -7.37 -15.28 -3.69
CA GLN A 170 -8.59 -16.02 -3.37
C GLN A 170 -9.70 -15.06 -2.92
N LEU A 171 -9.36 -14.08 -2.06
CA LEU A 171 -10.27 -13.01 -1.63
C LEU A 171 -10.78 -12.20 -2.83
N GLU A 172 -9.92 -11.85 -3.76
CA GLU A 172 -10.30 -11.09 -4.97
C GLU A 172 -11.28 -11.88 -5.84
N THR A 173 -11.02 -13.17 -6.10
CA THR A 173 -11.97 -14.02 -6.84
C THR A 173 -13.28 -14.24 -6.10
N LEU A 174 -13.24 -14.34 -4.77
CA LEU A 174 -14.43 -14.52 -3.93
C LEU A 174 -15.28 -13.25 -3.92
N ARG A 175 -14.65 -12.07 -3.80
CA ARG A 175 -15.33 -10.77 -3.89
C ARG A 175 -16.10 -10.62 -5.19
N LEU A 176 -15.45 -10.87 -6.33
CA LEU A 176 -16.08 -10.75 -7.65
C LEU A 176 -17.24 -11.75 -7.82
N MET A 177 -17.11 -12.96 -7.28
CA MET A 177 -18.20 -13.95 -7.28
C MET A 177 -19.39 -13.46 -6.44
N LEU A 178 -19.12 -12.88 -5.27
CA LEU A 178 -20.15 -12.32 -4.40
C LEU A 178 -20.82 -11.07 -5.01
N GLU A 179 -20.11 -10.31 -5.84
CA GLU A 179 -20.67 -9.25 -6.70
C GLU A 179 -21.59 -9.81 -7.81
N GLY A 180 -21.68 -11.13 -7.98
CA GLY A 180 -22.59 -11.80 -8.92
C GLY A 180 -21.97 -12.15 -10.27
N LEU A 181 -20.66 -11.98 -10.46
CA LEU A 181 -19.99 -12.34 -11.71
C LEU A 181 -19.87 -13.86 -11.85
N THR A 182 -20.06 -14.34 -13.08
CA THR A 182 -19.81 -15.74 -13.45
C THR A 182 -18.30 -16.03 -13.50
N ILE A 183 -17.92 -17.31 -13.42
CA ILE A 183 -16.51 -17.74 -13.51
C ILE A 183 -15.83 -17.19 -14.78
N ARG A 184 -16.53 -17.16 -15.91
CA ARG A 184 -16.02 -16.66 -17.20
C ARG A 184 -15.78 -15.15 -17.18
N GLU A 185 -16.67 -14.38 -16.56
CA GLU A 185 -16.52 -12.93 -16.42
C GLU A 185 -15.37 -12.57 -15.46
N ILE A 186 -15.22 -13.33 -14.37
CA ILE A 186 -14.10 -13.18 -13.44
C ILE A 186 -12.78 -13.52 -14.14
N ALA A 187 -12.73 -14.60 -14.91
CA ALA A 187 -11.57 -15.01 -15.69
C ALA A 187 -11.15 -13.92 -16.69
N ALA A 188 -12.10 -13.39 -17.45
CA ALA A 188 -11.85 -12.28 -18.37
C ALA A 188 -11.38 -11.00 -17.64
N ARG A 189 -11.98 -10.69 -16.49
CA ARG A 189 -11.65 -9.47 -15.72
C ARG A 189 -10.27 -9.52 -15.07
N LEU A 190 -9.83 -10.69 -14.63
CA LEU A 190 -8.53 -10.89 -13.97
C LEU A 190 -7.43 -11.34 -14.94
N ASP A 191 -7.74 -11.53 -16.22
CA ASP A 191 -6.84 -12.10 -17.23
C ASP A 191 -6.27 -13.47 -16.78
N LEU A 192 -7.17 -14.37 -16.39
CA LEU A 192 -6.85 -15.70 -15.86
C LEU A 192 -7.66 -16.80 -16.57
N PRO A 193 -7.16 -18.05 -16.63
CA PRO A 193 -7.96 -19.18 -17.09
C PRO A 193 -9.15 -19.49 -16.16
N ASP A 194 -10.30 -19.87 -16.74
CA ASP A 194 -11.51 -20.29 -16.01
C ASP A 194 -11.21 -21.35 -14.93
N GLY A 195 -10.39 -22.35 -15.26
CA GLY A 195 -10.00 -23.40 -14.32
C GLY A 195 -9.21 -22.88 -13.11
N THR A 196 -8.41 -21.82 -13.29
CA THR A 196 -7.68 -21.16 -12.21
C THR A 196 -8.64 -20.42 -11.28
N VAL A 197 -9.60 -19.69 -11.85
CA VAL A 197 -10.63 -18.98 -11.08
C VAL A 197 -11.49 -19.97 -10.29
N ALA A 198 -11.99 -21.03 -10.94
CA ALA A 198 -12.77 -22.08 -10.29
C ALA A 198 -12.01 -22.73 -9.12
N THR A 199 -10.72 -23.02 -9.32
CA THR A 199 -9.86 -23.60 -8.28
C THR A 199 -9.66 -22.64 -7.10
N ARG A 200 -9.46 -21.33 -7.36
CA ARG A 200 -9.31 -20.32 -6.31
C ARG A 200 -10.58 -20.18 -5.47
N ILE A 201 -11.74 -20.07 -6.13
CA ILE A 201 -13.05 -20.01 -5.46
C ILE A 201 -13.30 -21.27 -4.62
N HIS A 202 -13.02 -22.46 -5.19
CA HIS A 202 -13.20 -23.72 -4.48
C HIS A 202 -12.33 -23.78 -3.21
N ARG A 203 -11.05 -23.41 -3.30
CA ARG A 203 -10.13 -23.37 -2.15
C ARG A 203 -10.58 -22.36 -1.10
N ALA A 204 -10.98 -21.16 -1.52
CA ALA A 204 -11.51 -20.12 -0.63
C ALA A 204 -12.72 -20.63 0.17
N ARG A 205 -13.71 -21.21 -0.52
CA ARG A 205 -14.92 -21.77 0.11
C ARG A 205 -14.59 -22.92 1.05
N LYS A 206 -13.65 -23.80 0.68
CA LYS A 206 -13.22 -24.90 1.54
C LYS A 206 -12.61 -24.40 2.85
N GLN A 207 -11.77 -23.36 2.79
CA GLN A 207 -11.18 -22.74 3.99
C GLN A 207 -12.23 -22.06 4.86
N LEU A 208 -13.12 -21.28 4.25
CA LEU A 208 -14.21 -20.61 4.98
C LEU A 208 -15.14 -21.61 5.67
N ARG A 209 -15.50 -22.72 5.01
CA ARG A 209 -16.33 -23.77 5.63
C ARG A 209 -15.66 -24.47 6.80
N ALA A 210 -14.34 -24.66 6.72
CA ALA A 210 -13.59 -25.28 7.82
C ALA A 210 -13.60 -24.41 9.09
N ARG A 211 -13.70 -23.08 8.93
CA ARG A 211 -13.71 -22.11 10.03
C ARG A 211 -15.10 -21.72 10.52
N LEU A 212 -16.05 -21.54 9.59
CA LEU A 212 -17.38 -20.98 9.85
C LEU A 212 -18.51 -22.02 9.81
N GLY A 213 -18.22 -23.27 9.46
CA GLY A 213 -19.23 -24.33 9.29
C GLY A 213 -19.95 -24.28 7.94
N SER A 214 -21.07 -25.00 7.82
CA SER A 214 -21.80 -25.25 6.56
C SER A 214 -22.61 -24.06 6.02
N GLY A 215 -22.63 -22.92 6.70
CA GLY A 215 -23.42 -21.73 6.32
C GLY A 215 -22.90 -20.95 5.11
N VAL A 216 -21.68 -21.23 4.61
CA VAL A 216 -21.07 -20.46 3.52
C VAL A 216 -21.90 -20.57 2.22
N PRO A 217 -22.43 -19.46 1.68
CA PRO A 217 -23.33 -19.47 0.53
C PRO A 217 -22.69 -20.15 -0.69
N GLY A 218 -23.46 -20.99 -1.36
CA GLY A 218 -23.11 -21.54 -2.65
C GLY A 218 -23.53 -20.60 -3.76
N GLY A 219 -22.58 -20.15 -4.58
CA GLY A 219 -22.93 -19.51 -5.85
C GLY A 219 -23.74 -20.46 -6.72
N ARG A 220 -24.75 -19.90 -7.37
CA ARG A 220 -25.57 -20.56 -8.38
C ARG A 220 -24.75 -20.85 -9.63
#